data_AF-A0A8X6SS87-F1
#
_entry.id   AF-A0A8X6SS87-F1
#
_cell.length_a   1.000
_cell.length_b   1.000
_cell.length_c   1.000
_cell.angle_alpha   90.00
_cell.angle_beta   90.00
_cell.angle_gamma   90.00
#
_symmetry.space_group_name_H-M   'P 1'
#
loop_
_entity.id
_entity.type
_entity.pdbx_description
1 polymer ?
#
loop_
_entity_poly.entity_id
_entity_poly.type
_entity_poly.pdbx_seq_one_letter_code
_entity_poly.pdbx_strand_id
1 'polypeptide(L)'
;MQWKHASSPPPKKFRAMKSAGKVLLNVFFDVQGPLLVEFFEHRKSINSDVYCETLRSLPRSIKNKRRRLFMKGVVLLHDNARPHVS
;
A
#
# COMPACT_ATOMS: atom_id res chain seq x y z
N MET A 1 23.30 -12.83 -17.87
CA MET A 1 23.96 -13.93 -18.61
C MET A 1 24.72 -14.79 -17.62
N GLN A 2 24.76 -16.11 -17.83
CA GLN A 2 25.51 -17.02 -16.98
C GLN A 2 26.46 -17.80 -17.90
N TRP A 3 27.77 -17.68 -17.67
CA TRP A 3 28.79 -18.38 -18.45
C TRP A 3 28.76 -19.87 -18.10
N LYS A 4 28.58 -20.73 -19.11
CA LYS A 4 28.46 -22.19 -18.92
C LYS A 4 28.82 -22.96 -20.19
N HIS A 5 29.26 -24.21 -20.02
CA HIS A 5 29.66 -25.10 -21.12
C HIS A 5 28.46 -25.52 -21.99
N ALA A 6 28.70 -25.82 -23.27
CA ALA A 6 27.65 -26.19 -24.23
C ALA A 6 26.84 -27.44 -23.83
N SER A 7 27.48 -28.40 -23.16
CA SER A 7 26.85 -29.63 -22.68
C SER A 7 26.24 -29.53 -21.28
N SER A 8 26.30 -28.36 -20.65
CA SER A 8 25.83 -28.21 -19.26
C SER A 8 24.30 -28.18 -19.18
N PRO A 9 23.69 -28.87 -18.20
CA PRO A 9 22.25 -28.85 -18.02
C PRO A 9 21.74 -27.43 -17.70
N PRO A 10 20.46 -27.11 -18.00
CA PRO A 10 19.88 -25.82 -17.69
C PRO A 10 20.01 -25.48 -16.19
N PRO A 11 20.19 -24.19 -15.82
CA PRO A 11 20.33 -23.81 -14.43
C PRO A 11 19.04 -24.16 -13.69
N LYS A 12 19.13 -25.07 -12.74
CA LYS A 12 18.01 -25.39 -11.86
C LYS A 12 17.81 -24.19 -10.92
N LYS A 13 16.69 -23.48 -11.02
CA LYS A 13 16.36 -22.44 -10.06
C LYS A 13 16.43 -23.03 -8.65
N PHE A 14 17.31 -22.48 -7.80
CA PHE A 14 17.39 -22.87 -6.40
C PHE A 14 16.03 -22.57 -5.76
N ARG A 15 15.27 -23.63 -5.44
CA ARG A 15 13.98 -23.60 -4.74
C ARG A 15 13.05 -22.46 -5.18
N ALA A 16 12.38 -22.62 -6.31
CA ALA A 16 11.21 -21.80 -6.65
C ALA A 16 10.00 -22.20 -5.79
N MET A 17 10.08 -21.95 -4.48
CA MET A 17 8.94 -22.10 -3.57
C MET A 17 8.08 -20.84 -3.67
N LYS A 18 6.74 -21.00 -3.73
CA LYS A 18 5.84 -19.83 -3.63
C LYS A 18 6.04 -19.19 -2.26
N SER A 19 6.33 -17.88 -2.21
CA SER A 19 6.32 -17.13 -0.96
C SER A 19 4.94 -17.19 -0.31
N ALA A 20 4.85 -17.07 1.02
CA ALA A 20 3.64 -17.17 1.84
C ALA A 20 2.53 -16.12 1.54
N GLY A 21 2.63 -15.40 0.43
CA GLY A 21 1.77 -14.28 0.09
C GLY A 21 2.24 -12.98 0.75
N LYS A 22 1.58 -11.89 0.36
CA LYS A 22 1.75 -10.55 0.92
C LYS A 22 0.37 -9.89 0.94
N VAL A 23 0.03 -9.20 2.02
CA VAL A 23 -1.14 -8.33 2.09
C VAL A 23 -0.68 -6.89 2.01
N LEU A 24 -1.50 -6.04 1.41
CA LEU A 24 -1.22 -4.61 1.32
C LEU A 24 -1.98 -3.90 2.45
N LEU A 25 -1.31 -2.93 3.05
CA LEU A 25 -1.82 -2.20 4.20
C LEU A 25 -1.75 -0.70 3.90
N ASN A 26 -2.90 -0.03 3.91
CA ASN A 26 -2.95 1.43 3.90
C ASN A 26 -3.14 1.93 5.33
N VAL A 27 -2.28 2.85 5.75
CA VAL A 27 -2.38 3.51 7.05
C VAL A 27 -2.28 5.00 6.87
N PHE A 28 -3.30 5.72 7.36
CA PHE A 28 -3.25 7.16 7.56
C PHE A 28 -3.07 7.41 9.05
N PHE A 29 -2.14 8.29 9.42
CA PHE A 29 -1.81 8.57 10.80
C PHE A 29 -1.30 10.00 10.95
N ASP A 30 -1.33 10.49 12.18
CA ASP A 30 -0.70 11.75 12.58
C ASP A 30 0.21 11.52 13.79
N VAL A 31 0.73 12.60 14.38
CA VAL A 31 1.57 12.56 15.59
C VAL A 31 0.87 11.93 16.80
N GLN A 32 -0.46 11.81 16.79
CA GLN A 32 -1.25 11.17 17.84
C GLN A 32 -1.61 9.71 17.49
N GLY A 33 -1.12 9.19 16.36
CA GLY A 33 -1.26 7.80 15.96
C GLY A 33 -2.26 7.54 14.80
N PRO A 34 -2.68 6.27 14.62
CA PRO A 34 -3.44 5.84 13.45
C PRO A 34 -4.89 6.39 13.36
N LEU A 35 -5.22 6.95 12.20
CA LEU A 35 -6.52 7.50 11.85
C LEU A 35 -7.39 6.48 11.10
N LEU A 36 -6.83 5.88 10.04
CA LEU A 36 -7.51 4.87 9.21
C LEU A 36 -6.51 3.76 8.89
N VAL A 37 -6.96 2.52 9.00
CA VAL A 37 -6.15 1.32 8.73
C VAL A 37 -7.01 0.39 7.88
N GLU A 38 -6.55 0.10 6.67
CA GLU A 38 -7.24 -0.79 5.73
C GLU A 38 -6.29 -1.90 5.27
N PHE A 39 -6.74 -3.14 5.45
CA PHE A 39 -6.07 -4.33 4.94
C PHE A 39 -6.71 -4.73 3.64
N PHE A 40 -5.91 -4.90 2.60
CA PHE A 40 -6.37 -5.38 1.30
C PHE A 40 -6.05 -6.86 1.16
N GLU A 41 -7.03 -7.60 0.65
CA GLU A 41 -6.88 -9.01 0.34
C GLU A 41 -5.68 -9.28 -0.56
N HIS A 42 -5.13 -10.49 -0.43
CA HIS A 42 -3.98 -10.92 -1.22
C HIS A 42 -4.26 -10.74 -2.72
N ARG A 43 -3.36 -10.02 -3.42
CA ARG A 43 -3.40 -9.70 -4.86
C ARG A 43 -4.41 -8.64 -5.30
N LYS A 44 -5.08 -7.94 -4.39
CA LYS A 44 -5.84 -6.74 -4.75
C LYS A 44 -4.86 -5.60 -5.06
N SER A 45 -4.89 -5.11 -6.30
CA SER A 45 -4.11 -3.93 -6.69
C SER A 45 -4.85 -2.68 -6.27
N ILE A 46 -4.18 -1.74 -5.59
CA ILE A 46 -4.74 -0.42 -5.34
C ILE A 46 -4.57 0.39 -6.62
N ASN A 47 -5.70 0.69 -7.27
CA ASN A 47 -5.78 1.66 -8.35
C ASN A 47 -6.27 3.01 -7.80
N SER A 48 -6.39 4.02 -8.67
CA SER A 48 -6.83 5.35 -8.23
C SER A 48 -8.25 5.33 -7.65
N ASP A 49 -9.16 4.52 -8.19
CA ASP A 49 -10.55 4.44 -7.72
C ASP A 49 -10.63 3.97 -6.26
N VAL A 50 -9.91 2.88 -5.94
CA VAL A 50 -9.83 2.35 -4.56
C VAL A 50 -9.20 3.37 -3.62
N TYR A 51 -8.13 4.05 -4.07
CA TYR A 51 -7.51 5.11 -3.27
C TYR A 51 -8.46 6.28 -3.01
N CYS A 52 -9.20 6.72 -4.04
CA CYS A 52 -10.23 7.75 -3.92
C CYS A 52 -11.34 7.35 -2.94
N GLU A 53 -11.76 6.09 -2.92
CA GLU A 53 -12.73 5.58 -1.93
C GLU A 53 -12.19 5.66 -0.51
N THR A 54 -10.95 5.23 -0.28
CA THR A 54 -10.27 5.38 1.02
C THR A 54 -10.19 6.86 1.43
N LEU A 55 -9.87 7.77 0.51
CA LEU A 55 -9.84 9.21 0.79
C LEU A 55 -11.21 9.79 1.11
N ARG A 56 -12.31 9.28 0.54
CA ARG A 56 -13.68 9.70 0.89
C ARG A 56 -14.05 9.29 2.32
N SER A 57 -13.51 8.19 2.84
CA SER A 57 -13.76 7.73 4.21
C SER A 57 -12.88 8.47 5.25
N LEU A 58 -11.71 8.96 4.84
CA LEU A 58 -10.71 9.59 5.71
C LEU A 58 -11.23 10.81 6.49
N PRO A 59 -11.98 11.79 5.92
CA PRO A 59 -12.54 12.90 6.67
C PRO A 59 -13.41 12.48 7.86
N ARG A 60 -14.19 11.41 7.71
CA ARG A 60 -15.02 10.87 8.79
C ARG A 60 -14.15 10.32 9.93
N SER A 61 -13.09 9.58 9.60
CA SER A 61 -12.13 9.06 10.57
C SER A 61 -11.40 10.19 11.32
N ILE A 62 -10.98 11.24 10.60
CA ILE A 62 -10.36 12.43 11.21
C ILE A 62 -11.35 13.15 12.12
N LYS A 63 -12.58 13.40 11.67
CA LYS A 63 -13.60 14.07 12.49
C LYS A 63 -13.87 13.31 13.78
N ASN A 64 -13.94 11.98 13.73
CA ASN A 64 -14.21 11.14 14.89
C ASN A 64 -13.03 11.08 15.87
N LYS A 65 -11.80 10.90 15.36
CA LYS A 65 -10.61 10.70 16.20
C LYS A 65 -9.88 11.99 16.57
N ARG A 66 -10.07 13.06 15.79
CA ARG A 66 -9.34 14.34 15.84
C ARG A 66 -10.26 15.54 15.61
N ARG A 67 -11.43 15.56 16.27
CA ARG A 67 -12.47 16.60 16.10
C ARG A 67 -11.94 18.05 16.11
N ARG A 68 -10.97 18.36 16.98
CA ARG A 68 -10.36 19.71 17.09
C ARG A 68 -9.46 20.06 15.91
N LEU A 69 -8.76 19.09 15.32
CA LEU A 69 -7.88 19.31 14.16
C LEU A 69 -8.66 19.47 12.86
N PHE A 70 -9.78 18.75 12.71
CA PHE A 70 -10.64 18.85 11.53
C PHE A 70 -11.10 20.30 11.25
N MET A 71 -11.30 21.10 12.29
CA MET A 71 -11.72 22.50 12.16
C MET A 71 -10.63 23.47 11.66
N LYS A 72 -9.36 23.06 11.70
CA LYS A 72 -8.22 23.90 11.28
C LYS A 72 -7.75 23.60 9.85
N GLY A 73 -8.40 22.67 9.15
CA GLY A 73 -7.93 22.14 7.88
C GLY A 73 -6.94 20.97 8.07
N VAL A 74 -6.79 20.18 7.01
CA VAL A 74 -5.93 18.98 6.99
C VAL A 74 -5.02 19.08 5.79
N VAL A 75 -3.72 18.86 6.02
CA VAL A 75 -2.73 18.68 4.95
C VAL A 75 -2.47 17.19 4.83
N LEU A 76 -2.66 16.65 3.63
CA LEU A 76 -2.36 15.25 3.33
C LEU A 76 -0.93 15.16 2.76
N LEU A 77 -0.08 14.38 3.43
CA LEU A 77 1.26 14.04 2.95
C LEU A 77 1.28 12.58 2.52
N HIS A 78 1.54 12.33 1.23
CA HIS A 78 1.78 11.01 0.67
C HIS A 78 2.85 11.09 -0.42
N ASP A 79 3.30 9.94 -0.91
CA ASP A 79 4.25 9.85 -2.03
C ASP A 79 3.56 10.01 -3.40
N ASN A 80 4.35 10.08 -4.47
CA ASN A 80 3.86 10.26 -5.83
C ASN A 80 3.56 8.92 -6.54
N ALA A 81 3.14 7.89 -5.79
CA ALA A 81 2.73 6.62 -6.41
C ALA A 81 1.58 6.87 -7.39
N ARG A 82 1.54 6.13 -8.51
CA ARG A 82 0.56 6.38 -9.59
C ARG A 82 -0.88 6.50 -9.08
N PRO A 83 -1.40 5.60 -8.22
CA PRO A 83 -2.77 5.72 -7.70
C PRO A 83 -3.04 6.99 -6.87
N HIS A 84 -2.00 7.66 -6.34
CA HIS A 84 -2.13 8.84 -5.49
C HIS A 84 -2.16 10.16 -6.28
N VAL A 85 -1.76 10.12 -7.55
CA VAL A 85 -1.65 11.31 -8.42
C VAL A 85 -2.42 11.17 -9.73
N SER A 86 -3.22 10.10 -9.89
CA SER A 86 -4.04 9.83 -11.09
C SER A 86 -5.46 10.34 -10.92
#